data_AF-S9RBS2-F1
#
_entry.id   AF-S9RBS2-F1
#
_cell.length_a   1.000
_cell.length_b   1.000
_cell.length_c   1.000
_cell.angle_alpha   90.00
_cell.angle_beta   90.00
_cell.angle_gamma   90.00
#
_symmetry.space_group_name_H-M   'P 1'
#
loop_
_entity.id
_entity.type
_entity.pdbx_description
1 polymer ?
#
loop_
_entity_poly.entity_id
_entity_poly.type
_entity_poly.pdbx_seq_one_letter_code
_entity_poly.pdbx_strand_id
1 'polypeptide(L)'
;MYIDVPLDDHTPVAPYGTMYWFRLDALRKMFDWRWKWTDYNAEPHHIDGGVAHVQERLIGYAVHDRGYRIVQVMQPRRAAQDYARLEYKAQMYAAHCSSNNVVDQKLELDTRGLPLRRALYRSLRDVYGRTLSRYPATRPFLRPLKSVALQLLMLRG
;
A
#
# COMPACT_ATOMS: atom_id res chain seq x y z
N MET A 1 -20.31 -3.29 1.44
CA MET A 1 -20.08 -2.01 2.13
C MET A 1 -19.57 -1.03 1.09
N TYR A 2 -20.09 0.21 1.05
CA TYR A 2 -19.65 1.23 0.09
C TYR A 2 -18.88 2.34 0.83
N ILE A 3 -17.66 2.60 0.38
CA ILE A 3 -16.75 3.64 0.88
C ILE A 3 -16.47 4.57 -0.30
N ASP A 4 -16.73 5.85 -0.11
CA ASP A 4 -16.57 6.87 -1.15
C ASP A 4 -15.38 7.77 -0.80
N VAL A 5 -14.17 7.20 -0.87
CA VAL A 5 -12.92 7.89 -0.58
C VAL A 5 -11.88 7.45 -1.62
N PRO A 6 -11.11 8.39 -2.20
CA PRO A 6 -10.03 8.05 -3.11
C PRO A 6 -8.97 7.20 -2.38
N LEU A 7 -8.53 6.12 -3.03
CA LEU A 7 -7.46 5.28 -2.51
C LEU A 7 -6.10 5.96 -2.73
N ASP A 8 -5.24 5.88 -1.72
CA ASP A 8 -3.85 6.34 -1.80
C ASP A 8 -2.95 5.16 -2.22
N ASP A 9 -2.37 5.27 -3.41
CA ASP A 9 -1.47 4.28 -3.99
C ASP A 9 -0.03 4.34 -3.45
N HIS A 10 0.34 5.42 -2.76
CA HIS A 10 1.72 5.75 -2.41
C HIS A 10 1.96 5.81 -0.91
N THR A 11 1.08 6.46 -0.17
CA THR A 11 1.26 6.77 1.26
C THR A 11 0.02 6.49 2.11
N PRO A 12 -0.67 5.34 1.96
CA PRO A 12 -1.89 5.08 2.69
C PRO A 12 -1.64 5.13 4.20
N VAL A 13 -2.30 6.06 4.87
CA VAL A 13 -2.23 6.19 6.32
C VAL A 13 -3.14 5.14 6.93
N ALA A 14 -2.53 4.11 7.52
CA ALA A 14 -3.23 3.06 8.24
C ALA A 14 -2.67 2.94 9.66
N PRO A 15 -3.49 2.52 10.64
CA PRO A 15 -2.99 2.17 11.96
C PRO A 15 -2.01 0.98 11.85
N TYR A 16 -0.88 1.09 12.53
CA TYR A 16 0.10 0.00 12.61
C TYR A 16 -0.13 -0.83 13.89
N GLY A 17 -0.28 -2.15 13.75
CA GLY A 17 -0.13 -3.10 14.86
C GLY A 17 -1.42 -3.67 15.45
N THR A 18 -1.26 -4.37 16.58
CA THR A 18 -2.23 -5.29 17.19
C THR A 18 -3.11 -4.66 18.27
N MET A 19 -2.98 -3.35 18.52
CA MET A 19 -3.73 -2.63 19.56
C MET A 19 -4.49 -1.45 18.98
N TYR A 20 -5.77 -1.36 19.33
CA TYR A 20 -6.68 -0.38 18.76
C TYR A 20 -7.48 0.33 19.85
N TRP A 21 -7.57 1.66 19.74
CA TRP A 21 -8.59 2.46 20.39
C TRP A 21 -9.22 3.35 19.33
N PHE A 22 -10.55 3.32 19.22
CA PHE A 22 -11.26 4.07 18.21
C PHE A 22 -12.61 4.55 18.74
N ARG A 23 -13.11 5.62 18.12
CA ARG A 23 -14.48 6.07 18.32
C ARG A 23 -15.41 5.15 17.53
N LEU A 24 -16.44 4.59 18.16
CA LEU A 24 -17.40 3.67 17.51
C LEU A 24 -18.03 4.28 16.26
N ASP A 25 -18.36 5.58 16.31
CA ASP A 25 -18.92 6.30 15.17
C ASP A 25 -17.98 6.33 13.95
N ALA A 26 -16.66 6.46 14.17
CA ALA A 26 -15.68 6.53 13.10
C ALA A 26 -15.56 5.22 12.29
N LEU A 27 -15.82 4.07 12.93
CA LEU A 27 -15.79 2.75 12.27
C LEU A 27 -17.18 2.15 12.03
N ARG A 28 -18.23 2.97 12.16
CA ARG A 28 -19.62 2.51 12.11
C ARG A 28 -19.94 1.70 10.85
N LYS A 29 -19.47 2.15 9.67
CA LYS A 29 -19.66 1.43 8.40
C LYS A 29 -19.09 0.01 8.42
N MET A 30 -17.94 -0.18 9.06
CA MET A 30 -17.31 -1.50 9.18
C MET A 30 -18.09 -2.41 10.13
N PHE A 31 -18.66 -1.86 11.21
CA PHE A 31 -19.46 -2.66 12.15
C PHE A 31 -20.86 -3.01 11.62
N ASP A 32 -21.48 -2.10 10.87
CA ASP A 32 -22.80 -2.35 10.26
C ASP A 32 -22.73 -3.39 9.13
N TRP A 33 -21.54 -3.64 8.57
CA TRP A 33 -21.34 -4.69 7.58
C TRP A 33 -21.32 -6.07 8.24
N ARG A 34 -22.13 -6.98 7.70
CA ARG A 34 -22.25 -8.38 8.18
C ARG A 34 -21.12 -9.25 7.67
N TRP A 35 -19.94 -9.12 8.28
CA TRP A 35 -18.82 -10.05 8.07
C TRP A 35 -19.23 -11.48 8.45
N LYS A 36 -18.88 -12.46 7.63
CA LYS A 36 -19.06 -13.88 7.96
C LYS A 36 -17.72 -14.50 8.26
N TRP A 37 -17.69 -15.44 9.20
CA TRP A 37 -16.47 -16.20 9.48
C TRP A 37 -15.92 -16.93 8.24
N THR A 38 -16.83 -17.39 7.37
CA THR A 38 -16.51 -18.05 6.09
C THR A 38 -15.85 -17.13 5.07
N ASP A 39 -15.86 -15.81 5.27
CA ASP A 39 -15.19 -14.85 4.38
C ASP A 39 -13.67 -14.80 4.66
N TYR A 40 -13.24 -15.28 5.83
CA TYR A 40 -11.85 -15.34 6.23
C TYR A 40 -11.23 -16.68 5.82
N ASN A 41 -9.94 -16.64 5.51
CA ASN A 41 -9.21 -17.88 5.22
C ASN A 41 -9.07 -18.69 6.51
N ALA A 42 -9.27 -20.00 6.41
CA ALA A 42 -8.96 -20.91 7.50
C ALA A 42 -7.45 -20.88 7.79
N GLU A 43 -7.09 -20.79 9.08
CA GLU A 43 -5.72 -21.03 9.51
C GLU A 43 -5.28 -22.46 9.14
N PRO A 44 -4.01 -22.69 8.75
CA PRO A 44 -2.85 -21.79 8.81
C PRO A 44 -2.58 -21.01 7.51
N HIS A 45 -3.51 -21.00 6.54
CA HIS A 45 -3.28 -20.45 5.21
C HIS A 45 -3.60 -18.95 5.16
N HIS A 46 -2.80 -18.15 5.86
CA HIS A 46 -2.78 -16.70 5.67
C HIS A 46 -2.29 -16.40 4.24
N ILE A 47 -3.22 -15.95 3.39
CA ILE A 47 -2.91 -15.54 2.02
C ILE A 47 -2.85 -14.01 2.03
N ASP A 48 -1.75 -13.46 1.52
CA ASP A 48 -1.63 -12.04 1.29
C ASP A 48 -2.75 -11.53 0.35
N GLY A 49 -3.46 -10.49 0.77
CA GLY A 49 -4.68 -9.99 0.12
C GLY A 49 -5.97 -10.77 0.46
N GLY A 50 -5.98 -11.57 1.52
CA GLY A 50 -7.21 -12.11 2.13
C GLY A 50 -8.08 -11.01 2.74
N VAL A 51 -9.32 -11.36 3.12
CA VAL A 51 -10.29 -10.40 3.70
C VAL A 51 -9.73 -9.72 4.95
N ALA A 52 -8.98 -10.44 5.79
CA ALA A 52 -8.31 -9.86 6.97
C ALA A 52 -7.36 -8.70 6.61
N HIS A 53 -6.45 -8.92 5.65
CA HIS A 53 -5.50 -7.87 5.22
C HIS A 53 -6.22 -6.70 4.54
N VAL A 54 -7.29 -6.97 3.79
CA VAL A 54 -8.15 -5.89 3.25
C VAL A 54 -8.76 -5.09 4.40
N GLN A 55 -9.30 -5.75 5.41
CA GLN A 55 -9.96 -5.12 6.55
C GLN A 55 -9.01 -4.23 7.37
N GLU A 56 -7.76 -4.65 7.59
CA GLU A 56 -6.73 -3.84 8.25
C GLU A 56 -6.49 -2.51 7.51
N ARG A 57 -6.40 -2.54 6.18
CA ARG A 57 -6.23 -1.33 5.35
C ARG A 57 -7.50 -0.49 5.25
N LEU A 58 -8.65 -1.14 5.39
CA LEU A 58 -9.97 -0.51 5.26
C LEU A 58 -10.30 0.42 6.41
N ILE A 59 -9.72 0.18 7.59
CA ILE A 59 -9.88 1.04 8.77
C ILE A 59 -9.60 2.50 8.40
N GLY A 60 -8.51 2.73 7.66
CA GLY A 60 -8.11 4.06 7.21
C GLY A 60 -9.23 4.79 6.46
N TYR A 61 -9.73 4.12 5.43
CA TYR A 61 -10.73 4.67 4.52
C TYR A 61 -12.13 4.75 5.14
N ALA A 62 -12.50 3.83 6.03
CA ALA A 62 -13.78 3.87 6.73
C ALA A 62 -13.88 5.09 7.65
N VAL A 63 -12.78 5.44 8.33
CA VAL A 63 -12.69 6.65 9.17
C VAL A 63 -12.83 7.91 8.32
N HIS A 64 -12.10 7.98 7.20
CA HIS A 64 -12.15 9.12 6.28
C HIS A 64 -13.53 9.35 5.67
N ASP A 65 -14.17 8.28 5.22
CA ASP A 65 -15.52 8.33 4.66
C ASP A 65 -16.53 8.90 5.66
N ARG A 66 -16.33 8.62 6.95
CA ARG A 66 -17.20 9.13 8.02
C ARG A 66 -16.87 10.56 8.46
N GLY A 67 -15.96 11.25 7.76
CA GLY A 67 -15.57 12.64 8.00
C GLY A 67 -14.52 12.81 9.08
N TYR A 68 -13.92 11.73 9.58
CA TYR A 68 -12.82 11.79 10.55
C TYR A 68 -11.47 11.82 9.85
N ARG A 69 -10.48 12.39 10.55
CA ARG A 69 -9.09 12.45 10.09
C ARG A 69 -8.25 11.46 10.88
N ILE A 70 -7.34 10.78 10.19
CA ILE A 70 -6.29 9.98 10.81
C ILE A 70 -5.04 10.83 10.90
N VAL A 71 -4.44 10.83 12.08
CA VAL A 71 -3.16 11.50 12.33
C VAL A 71 -2.21 10.53 12.97
N GLN A 72 -0.95 10.57 12.53
CA GLN A 72 0.14 9.94 13.24
C GLN A 72 0.73 10.96 14.21
N VAL A 73 0.80 10.59 15.49
CA VAL A 73 1.33 11.46 16.53
C VAL A 73 2.68 10.91 16.96
N MET A 74 3.64 11.81 17.14
CA MET A 74 5.01 11.48 17.51
C MET A 74 5.53 12.49 18.53
N GLN A 75 6.35 12.03 19.47
CA GLN A 75 7.05 12.93 20.39
C GLN A 75 8.13 13.74 19.66
N PRO A 76 8.36 15.02 20.03
CA PRO A 76 9.37 15.86 19.39
C PRO A 76 10.78 15.22 19.37
N ARG A 77 11.18 14.56 20.45
CA ARG A 77 12.47 13.84 20.53
C ARG A 77 12.57 12.71 19.51
N ARG A 78 11.48 11.95 19.33
CA ARG A 78 11.43 10.87 18.34
C ARG A 78 11.45 11.44 16.91
N ALA A 79 10.75 12.55 16.67
CA ALA A 79 10.77 13.23 15.39
C ALA A 79 12.19 13.72 15.02
N ALA A 80 12.93 14.28 15.98
CA ALA A 80 14.32 14.68 15.75
C ALA A 80 15.24 13.50 15.38
N GLN A 81 15.09 12.36 16.06
CA GLN A 81 15.85 11.15 15.73
C GLN A 81 15.49 10.57 14.36
N ASP A 82 14.20 10.52 14.04
CA ASP A 82 13.71 10.00 12.76
C ASP A 82 14.08 10.94 11.60
N TYR A 83 14.13 12.25 11.83
CA TYR A 83 14.65 13.23 10.87
C TYR A 83 16.11 12.94 10.49
N ALA A 84 17.00 12.78 11.47
CA ALA A 84 18.41 12.47 11.20
C ALA A 84 18.58 11.13 10.43
N ARG A 85 17.75 10.13 10.73
CA ARG A 85 17.73 8.86 10.00
C ARG A 85 17.23 9.02 8.56
N LEU A 86 16.20 9.84 8.36
CA LEU A 86 15.64 10.14 7.03
C LEU A 86 16.68 10.89 6.18
N GLU A 87 17.34 11.88 6.75
CA GLU A 87 18.41 12.63 6.10
C GLU A 87 19.56 11.72 5.67
N TYR A 88 20.05 10.87 6.58
CA TYR A 88 21.08 9.88 6.26
C TYR A 88 20.67 8.95 5.11
N LYS A 89 19.44 8.41 5.14
CA LYS A 89 18.93 7.57 4.05
C LYS A 89 18.86 8.34 2.72
N ALA A 90 18.38 9.58 2.75
CA ALA A 90 18.31 10.43 1.56
C ALA A 90 19.70 10.69 0.97
N GLN A 91 20.68 11.00 1.81
CA GLN A 91 22.08 11.18 1.40
C GLN A 91 22.67 9.90 0.79
N MET A 92 22.38 8.73 1.36
CA MET A 92 22.82 7.45 0.79
C MET A 92 22.28 7.21 -0.62
N TYR A 93 21.04 7.60 -0.90
CA TYR A 93 20.49 7.54 -2.26
C TYR A 93 21.07 8.62 -3.16
N ALA A 94 21.20 9.84 -2.67
CA ALA A 94 21.78 10.96 -3.41
C ALA A 94 23.23 10.71 -3.83
N ALA A 95 24.00 9.95 -3.04
CA ALA A 95 25.37 9.56 -3.39
C ALA A 95 25.47 8.70 -4.67
N HIS A 96 24.37 8.10 -5.13
CA HIS A 96 24.29 7.35 -6.40
C HIS A 96 23.86 8.22 -7.59
N CYS A 97 23.57 9.50 -7.36
CA CYS A 97 23.28 10.49 -8.36
C CYS A 97 24.53 11.35 -8.61
N SER A 98 24.58 11.94 -9.79
CA SER A 98 25.72 12.76 -10.25
C SER A 98 25.78 14.16 -9.63
N SER A 99 24.65 14.65 -9.10
CA SER A 99 24.50 16.00 -8.54
C SER A 99 23.88 15.95 -7.14
N ASN A 100 24.23 16.92 -6.30
CA ASN A 100 23.61 17.14 -4.98
C ASN A 100 22.32 17.99 -5.06
N ASN A 101 22.00 18.55 -6.23
CA ASN A 101 20.78 19.29 -6.46
C ASN A 101 19.62 18.32 -6.72
N VAL A 102 18.53 18.45 -5.94
CA VAL A 102 17.34 17.59 -6.03
C VAL A 102 16.69 17.64 -7.42
N VAL A 103 16.71 18.80 -8.09
CA VAL A 103 16.12 18.96 -9.43
C VAL A 103 16.90 18.13 -10.45
N ASP A 104 18.23 18.18 -10.40
CA ASP A 104 19.10 17.41 -11.29
C ASP A 104 19.01 15.92 -10.99
N GLN A 105 18.95 15.53 -9.71
CA GLN A 105 18.76 14.14 -9.29
C GLN A 105 17.46 13.56 -9.85
N LYS A 106 16.37 14.33 -9.78
CA LYS A 106 15.10 13.92 -10.36
C LYS A 106 15.20 13.72 -11.87
N LEU A 107 15.77 14.70 -12.58
CA LEU A 107 15.95 14.60 -14.03
C LEU A 107 16.80 13.40 -14.42
N GLU A 108 17.87 13.13 -13.67
CA GLU A 108 18.75 11.99 -13.86
C GLU A 108 18.00 10.66 -13.65
N LEU A 109 17.17 10.55 -12.61
CA LEU A 109 16.35 9.38 -12.35
C LEU A 109 15.26 9.16 -13.41
N ASP A 110 14.63 10.24 -13.87
CA ASP A 110 13.61 10.19 -14.92
C ASP A 110 14.25 9.79 -16.27
N THR A 111 15.45 10.29 -16.57
CA THR A 111 16.19 9.99 -17.82
C THR A 111 16.78 8.59 -17.81
N ARG A 112 17.34 8.13 -16.68
CA ARG A 112 17.81 6.74 -16.52
C ARG A 112 16.67 5.74 -16.73
N GLY A 113 15.43 6.17 -16.51
CA GLY A 113 14.23 5.39 -16.75
C GLY A 113 14.17 4.14 -15.87
N LEU A 114 13.07 3.41 -16.01
CA LEU A 114 12.96 2.09 -15.40
C LEU A 114 13.50 1.05 -16.38
N PRO A 115 14.27 0.05 -15.92
CA PRO A 115 14.61 -1.08 -16.79
C PRO A 115 13.31 -1.69 -17.33
N LEU A 116 13.32 -2.12 -18.60
CA LEU A 116 12.14 -2.62 -19.34
C LEU A 116 11.31 -3.60 -18.51
N ARG A 117 11.97 -4.50 -17.77
CA ARG A 117 11.31 -5.48 -16.88
C ARG A 117 10.51 -4.82 -15.75
N ARG A 118 11.03 -3.77 -15.11
CA ARG A 118 10.32 -3.01 -14.07
C ARG A 118 9.20 -2.17 -14.66
N ALA A 119 9.41 -1.55 -15.83
CA ALA A 119 8.36 -0.82 -16.53
C ALA A 119 7.20 -1.75 -16.93
N LEU A 120 7.52 -2.91 -17.51
CA LEU A 120 6.55 -3.96 -17.85
C LEU A 120 5.84 -4.48 -16.60
N TYR A 121 6.56 -4.75 -15.52
CA TYR A 121 5.94 -5.16 -14.25
C TYR A 121 4.97 -4.12 -13.71
N ARG A 122 5.34 -2.84 -13.70
CA ARG A 122 4.44 -1.75 -13.27
C ARG A 122 3.19 -1.72 -14.13
N SER A 123 3.35 -1.73 -15.45
CA SER A 123 2.23 -1.78 -16.39
C SER A 123 1.31 -2.99 -16.16
N LEU A 124 1.87 -4.20 -16.02
CA LEU A 124 1.12 -5.42 -15.73
C LEU A 124 0.41 -5.36 -14.37
N ARG A 125 1.06 -4.80 -13.35
CA ARG A 125 0.47 -4.58 -12.02
C ARG A 125 -0.70 -3.61 -12.09
N ASP A 126 -0.56 -2.52 -12.83
CA ASP A 126 -1.60 -1.49 -12.96
C ASP A 126 -2.80 -2.03 -13.75
N VAL A 127 -2.55 -2.75 -14.85
CA VAL A 127 -3.59 -3.44 -15.62
C VAL A 127 -4.29 -4.49 -14.78
N TYR A 128 -3.55 -5.31 -14.02
CA TYR A 128 -4.11 -6.27 -13.08
C TYR A 128 -4.99 -5.59 -12.03
N GLY A 129 -4.52 -4.49 -11.43
CA GLY A 129 -5.28 -3.71 -10.44
C GLY A 129 -6.58 -3.14 -11.01
N ARG A 130 -6.53 -2.52 -12.19
CA ARG A 130 -7.71 -1.96 -12.88
C ARG A 130 -8.71 -3.04 -13.30
N THR A 131 -8.23 -4.20 -13.72
CA THR A 131 -9.09 -5.32 -14.13
C THR A 131 -9.80 -5.90 -12.92
N LEU A 132 -9.08 -6.06 -11.80
CA LEU A 132 -9.63 -6.60 -10.57
C LEU A 132 -10.62 -5.62 -9.90
N SER A 133 -10.39 -4.31 -9.99
CA SER A 133 -11.33 -3.30 -9.49
C SER A 133 -12.63 -3.25 -10.29
N ARG A 134 -12.57 -3.45 -11.62
CA ARG A 134 -13.75 -3.50 -12.49
C ARG A 134 -14.48 -4.85 -12.42
N TYR A 135 -13.75 -5.96 -12.34
CA TYR A 135 -14.29 -7.31 -12.38
C TYR A 135 -13.71 -8.20 -11.28
N PRO A 136 -14.21 -8.09 -10.03
CA PRO A 136 -13.68 -8.85 -8.88
C PRO A 136 -13.75 -10.37 -9.06
N ALA A 137 -14.73 -10.86 -9.83
CA ALA A 137 -14.93 -12.29 -10.12
C ALA A 137 -13.80 -12.92 -10.95
N THR A 138 -12.95 -12.11 -11.61
CA THR A 138 -11.83 -12.60 -12.43
C THR A 138 -10.60 -13.00 -11.60
N ARG A 139 -10.62 -12.75 -10.29
CA ARG A 139 -9.52 -13.06 -9.36
C ARG A 139 -8.96 -14.48 -9.49
N PRO A 140 -9.77 -15.55 -9.55
CA PRO A 140 -9.25 -16.93 -9.60
C PRO A 140 -8.43 -17.18 -10.87
N PHE A 141 -8.83 -16.59 -12.00
CA PHE A 141 -8.21 -16.77 -13.30
C PHE A 141 -6.94 -15.92 -13.47
N LEU A 142 -6.92 -14.70 -12.93
CA LEU A 142 -5.76 -13.79 -13.05
C LEU A 142 -4.67 -14.07 -12.01
N ARG A 143 -5.00 -14.76 -10.91
CA ARG A 143 -4.06 -15.12 -9.84
C ARG A 143 -2.87 -15.97 -10.32
N PRO A 144 -3.04 -17.06 -11.10
CA PRO A 144 -1.90 -17.84 -11.62
C PRO A 144 -1.02 -17.01 -12.55
N LEU A 145 -1.61 -16.16 -13.41
CA LEU A 145 -0.86 -15.27 -14.30
C LEU A 145 -0.02 -14.26 -13.51
N LYS A 146 -0.56 -13.70 -12.42
CA LYS A 146 0.19 -12.81 -11.52
C LYS A 146 1.41 -13.50 -10.91
N SER A 147 1.28 -14.74 -10.42
CA SER A 147 2.41 -15.47 -9.85
C SER A 147 3.52 -15.74 -10.87
N VAL A 148 3.16 -16.10 -12.11
CA VAL A 148 4.13 -16.31 -13.19
C VAL A 148 4.81 -15.00 -13.58
N ALA A 149 4.06 -13.90 -13.72
CA ALA A 149 4.63 -12.59 -14.03
C ALA A 149 5.59 -12.09 -12.92
N LEU A 150 5.26 -12.32 -11.65
CA LEU A 150 6.15 -12.02 -10.52
C LEU A 150 7.44 -12.85 -10.57
N GLN A 151 7.33 -14.15 -10.83
CA GLN A 151 8.50 -15.02 -10.95
C GLN A 151 9.41 -14.65 -12.12
N LEU A 152 8.85 -14.29 -13.28
CA LEU A 152 9.64 -13.95 -14.47
C LEU A 152 10.26 -12.54 -14.42
N LEU A 153 9.61 -11.57 -13.77
CA LEU A 153 10.01 -10.15 -13.81
C LEU A 153 10.70 -9.65 -12.54
N MET A 154 10.43 -10.23 -11.37
CA MET A 154 10.94 -9.75 -10.07
C MET A 154 11.94 -10.71 -9.41
N LEU A 155 11.79 -12.03 -9.58
CA LEU A 155 12.75 -13.00 -9.06
C LEU A 155 13.87 -13.20 -10.08
N ARG A 156 15.10 -12.88 -9.66
CA ARG A 156 16.31 -13.23 -10.38
C ARG A 156 16.72 -14.65 -9.95
N GLY A 157 17.29 -15.42 -10.88
CA GLY A 157 18.31 -16.39 -10.49
C GLY A 157 19.48 -15.71 -9.79
#